data_AF-A0A7S2QS40-F1
#
_entry.id   AF-A0A7S2QS40-F1
#
_cell.length_a   1.000
_cell.length_b   1.000
_cell.length_c   1.000
_cell.angle_alpha   90.00
_cell.angle_beta   90.00
_cell.angle_gamma   90.00
#
_symmetry.space_group_name_H-M   'P 1'
#
loop_
_entity.id
_entity.type
_entity.pdbx_description
1 polymer ?
#
loop_
_entity_poly.entity_id
_entity_poly.type
_entity_poly.pdbx_seq_one_letter_code
_entity_poly.pdbx_strand_id
1 'polypeptide(L)'
;RRNIPGTKQKDVHIWSGKAKEDFKLQGQYSVQEFIQDQIRLDPSDVKSICECPESVHPDEWLYEHMRQFILELNQFVVEIGPACDKSTCKNMTAGEGFEFLSACGRSEPEMVSLSLSL
;
A
#
# COMPACT_ATOMS: atom_id res chain seq x y z
N ARG A 1 -5.93 -2.08 -11.76
CA ARG A 1 -5.75 -0.75 -12.41
C ARG A 1 -4.35 -0.22 -12.11
N ARG A 2 -3.76 0.62 -12.97
CA ARG A 2 -2.36 1.10 -12.80
C ARG A 2 -2.23 2.58 -13.17
N ASN A 3 -1.42 3.31 -12.42
CA ASN A 3 -0.99 4.66 -12.80
C ASN A 3 0.04 4.57 -13.92
N ILE A 4 -0.03 5.50 -14.87
CA ILE A 4 0.87 5.53 -16.04
C ILE A 4 2.18 6.21 -15.61
N PRO A 5 3.36 5.79 -16.11
CA PRO A 5 4.59 6.53 -15.88
C PRO A 5 4.42 8.02 -16.26
N GLY A 6 4.76 8.92 -15.34
CA GLY A 6 4.58 10.37 -15.51
C GLY A 6 3.20 10.91 -15.14
N THR A 7 2.28 10.09 -14.59
CA THR A 7 1.04 10.58 -13.98
C THR A 7 1.38 11.60 -12.88
N LYS A 8 0.79 12.80 -12.98
CA LYS A 8 0.97 13.85 -11.96
C LYS A 8 0.35 13.40 -10.66
N GLN A 9 0.91 13.82 -9.52
CA GLN A 9 0.43 13.45 -8.18
C GLN A 9 -1.08 13.64 -8.00
N LYS A 10 -1.63 14.77 -8.46
CA LYS A 10 -3.07 15.07 -8.39
C LYS A 10 -3.97 14.15 -9.23
N ASP A 11 -3.40 13.44 -10.19
CA ASP A 11 -4.11 12.58 -11.15
C ASP A 11 -3.87 11.08 -10.82
N VAL A 12 -3.11 10.78 -9.76
CA VAL A 12 -2.83 9.41 -9.29
C VAL A 12 -4.15 8.77 -8.83
N HIS A 13 -4.39 7.53 -9.25
CA HIS A 13 -5.61 6.77 -8.97
C HIS A 13 -6.90 7.29 -9.59
N ILE A 14 -6.85 8.36 -10.40
CA ILE A 14 -7.98 8.81 -11.20
C ILE A 14 -8.04 7.98 -12.49
N TRP A 15 -8.48 6.74 -12.36
CA TRP A 15 -8.65 5.84 -13.51
C TRP A 15 -10.01 6.12 -14.18
N SER A 16 -9.99 6.37 -15.49
CA SER A 16 -11.22 6.65 -16.25
C SER A 16 -12.18 5.45 -16.23
N GLY A 17 -13.31 5.64 -15.53
CA GLY A 17 -14.60 4.96 -15.65
C GLY A 17 -14.63 3.53 -16.21
N LYS A 18 -14.76 2.55 -15.32
CA LYS A 18 -15.67 1.42 -15.55
C LYS A 18 -16.87 1.60 -14.63
N ALA A 19 -18.07 1.44 -15.18
CA ALA A 19 -19.30 1.45 -14.41
C ALA A 19 -19.27 0.30 -13.39
N LYS A 20 -19.89 0.51 -12.21
CA LYS A 20 -20.00 -0.47 -11.12
C LYS A 20 -20.64 -1.81 -11.56
N GLU A 21 -21.31 -1.81 -12.70
CA GLU A 21 -22.20 -2.87 -13.17
C GLU A 21 -21.48 -4.04 -13.83
N ASP A 22 -20.22 -3.88 -14.26
CA ASP A 22 -19.41 -4.93 -14.89
C ASP A 22 -18.43 -5.61 -13.90
N PHE A 23 -18.66 -5.50 -12.59
CA PHE A 23 -17.82 -6.13 -11.57
C PHE A 23 -18.07 -7.65 -11.51
N LYS A 24 -17.70 -8.36 -12.56
CA LYS A 24 -17.46 -9.78 -12.47
C LYS A 24 -16.09 -9.92 -11.84
N LEU A 25 -16.01 -10.55 -10.66
CA LEU A 25 -14.76 -11.05 -10.05
C LEU A 25 -14.20 -12.20 -10.93
N GLN A 26 -13.97 -11.89 -12.20
CA GLN A 26 -13.57 -12.78 -13.27
C GLN A 26 -12.40 -12.11 -13.97
N GLY A 27 -11.23 -12.72 -13.86
CA GLY A 27 -9.98 -12.22 -14.41
C GLY A 27 -8.89 -12.15 -13.36
N GLN A 28 -7.65 -12.30 -13.82
CA GLN A 28 -6.45 -12.47 -13.00
C GLN A 28 -6.20 -11.33 -12.00
N TYR A 29 -6.73 -10.13 -12.26
CA TYR A 29 -6.54 -8.95 -11.40
C TYR A 29 -7.84 -8.43 -10.80
N SER A 30 -8.94 -9.17 -10.92
CA SER A 30 -10.27 -8.69 -10.54
C SER A 30 -10.40 -8.43 -9.03
N VAL A 31 -9.80 -9.30 -8.19
CA VAL A 31 -9.73 -9.12 -6.73
C VAL A 31 -8.92 -7.88 -6.36
N GLN A 32 -7.75 -7.70 -6.98
CA GLN A 32 -6.92 -6.51 -6.78
C GLN A 32 -7.69 -5.22 -7.12
N GLU A 33 -8.37 -5.19 -8.26
CA GLU A 33 -9.16 -4.04 -8.69
C GLU A 33 -10.33 -3.77 -7.77
N PHE A 34 -10.93 -4.82 -7.20
CA PHE A 34 -12.04 -4.69 -6.26
C PHE A 34 -11.60 -3.96 -5.00
N ILE A 35 -10.51 -4.44 -4.38
CA ILE A 35 -9.96 -3.83 -3.16
C ILE A 35 -9.61 -2.36 -3.43
N GLN A 36 -8.97 -2.07 -4.56
CA GLN A 36 -8.61 -0.70 -4.94
C GLN A 36 -9.85 0.20 -5.09
N ASP A 37 -10.90 -0.30 -5.73
CA ASP A 37 -12.13 0.46 -5.91
C ASP A 37 -12.87 0.69 -4.57
N GLN A 38 -12.89 -0.27 -3.65
CA GLN A 38 -13.46 -0.09 -2.30
C GLN A 38 -12.71 0.99 -1.52
N ILE A 39 -11.37 0.93 -1.48
CA ILE A 39 -10.56 1.93 -0.77
C ILE A 39 -10.75 3.33 -1.36
N ARG A 40 -10.85 3.45 -2.69
CA ARG A 40 -11.04 4.75 -3.35
C ARG A 40 -12.48 5.27 -3.26
N LEU A 41 -13.46 4.39 -3.04
CA LEU A 41 -14.86 4.77 -2.82
C LEU A 41 -15.03 5.40 -1.42
N ASP A 42 -14.62 4.70 -0.37
CA ASP A 42 -14.61 5.22 0.99
C ASP A 42 -13.50 4.54 1.81
N PRO A 43 -12.34 5.19 2.02
CA PRO A 43 -11.25 4.61 2.80
C PRO A 43 -11.58 4.47 4.30
N SER A 44 -12.66 5.08 4.79
CA SER A 44 -13.08 5.01 6.19
C SER A 44 -13.89 3.75 6.49
N ASP A 45 -14.51 3.15 5.48
CA ASP A 45 -15.29 1.91 5.62
C ASP A 45 -14.39 0.66 5.59
N VAL A 46 -13.53 0.56 6.60
CA VAL A 46 -12.60 -0.56 6.78
C VAL A 46 -13.34 -1.91 6.83
N LYS A 47 -14.57 -1.91 7.37
CA LYS A 47 -15.36 -3.13 7.47
C LYS A 47 -15.72 -3.65 6.08
N SER A 48 -16.26 -2.80 5.20
CA SER A 48 -16.59 -3.21 3.84
C SER A 48 -15.35 -3.53 3.02
N ILE A 49 -14.23 -2.84 3.24
CA ILE A 49 -12.97 -3.10 2.53
C ILE A 49 -12.40 -4.48 2.87
N CYS A 50 -12.52 -4.93 4.11
CA CYS A 50 -11.95 -6.20 4.58
C CYS A 50 -12.88 -7.40 4.41
N GLU A 51 -14.14 -7.19 4.03
CA GLU A 51 -15.14 -8.24 3.85
C GLU A 51 -14.84 -9.07 2.58
N CYS A 52 -14.40 -10.31 2.77
CA CYS A 52 -14.07 -11.21 1.66
C CYS A 52 -15.35 -11.63 0.91
N PRO A 53 -15.45 -11.40 -0.42
CA PRO A 53 -16.57 -11.89 -1.21
C PRO A 53 -16.65 -13.43 -1.20
N GLU A 54 -17.86 -13.99 -1.18
CA GLU A 54 -18.09 -15.45 -1.15
C GLU A 54 -17.48 -16.19 -2.36
N SER A 55 -17.31 -15.50 -3.48
CA SER A 55 -16.75 -16.07 -4.71
C SER A 55 -15.22 -16.12 -4.75
N VAL A 56 -14.53 -15.59 -3.73
CA VAL A 56 -13.06 -15.47 -3.67
C VAL A 56 -12.50 -16.37 -2.58
N HIS A 57 -11.39 -17.05 -2.86
CA HIS A 57 -10.75 -17.88 -1.85
C HIS A 57 -10.08 -17.02 -0.76
N PRO A 58 -10.20 -17.34 0.55
CA PRO A 58 -9.63 -16.53 1.62
C PRO A 58 -8.13 -16.26 1.50
N ASP A 59 -7.35 -17.24 1.04
CA ASP A 59 -5.90 -17.07 0.84
C ASP A 59 -5.57 -16.11 -0.32
N GLU A 60 -6.38 -16.11 -1.39
CA GLU A 60 -6.24 -15.17 -2.50
C GLU A 60 -6.56 -13.75 -2.03
N TRP A 61 -7.64 -13.61 -1.24
CA TRP A 61 -8.03 -12.35 -0.61
C TRP A 61 -6.92 -11.78 0.29
N LEU A 62 -6.37 -12.61 1.18
CA LEU A 62 -5.27 -12.22 2.06
C LEU A 62 -4.04 -11.77 1.26
N TYR A 63 -3.66 -12.55 0.24
CA TYR A 63 -2.51 -12.23 -0.61
C TYR A 63 -2.68 -10.89 -1.34
N GLU A 64 -3.84 -10.63 -1.93
CA GLU A 64 -4.10 -9.37 -2.63
C GLU A 64 -4.20 -8.18 -1.66
N HIS A 65 -4.71 -8.37 -0.45
CA HIS A 65 -4.65 -7.34 0.59
C HIS A 65 -3.21 -7.02 1.02
N MET A 66 -2.35 -8.02 1.20
CA MET A 66 -0.94 -7.79 1.52
C MET A 66 -0.25 -6.99 0.42
N ARG A 67 -0.53 -7.32 -0.85
CA ARG A 67 -0.02 -6.56 -1.99
C ARG A 67 -0.52 -5.12 -1.98
N GLN A 68 -1.81 -4.92 -1.74
CA GLN A 68 -2.40 -3.59 -1.69
C GLN A 68 -1.78 -2.75 -0.57
N PHE A 69 -1.55 -3.33 0.61
CA PHE A 69 -0.89 -2.65 1.73
C PHE A 69 0.50 -2.14 1.35
N ILE A 70 1.32 -2.97 0.69
CA ILE A 70 2.64 -2.55 0.22
C ILE A 70 2.56 -1.43 -0.83
N LEU A 71 1.56 -1.46 -1.72
CA LEU A 71 1.37 -0.39 -2.70
C LEU A 71 1.05 0.96 -2.04
N GLU A 72 0.14 0.99 -1.07
CA GLU A 72 -0.21 2.22 -0.35
C GLU A 72 0.95 2.69 0.55
N LEU A 73 1.62 1.76 1.24
CA LEU A 73 2.77 2.07 2.09
C LEU A 73 3.92 2.67 1.29
N ASN A 74 4.22 2.12 0.11
CA ASN A 74 5.28 2.66 -0.75
C ASN A 74 4.98 4.09 -1.18
N GLN A 75 3.73 4.39 -1.54
CA GLN A 75 3.31 5.75 -1.89
C GLN A 75 3.49 6.69 -0.69
N PHE A 76 3.03 6.27 0.49
CA PHE A 76 3.19 7.04 1.73
C PHE A 76 4.65 7.32 2.08
N VAL A 77 5.53 6.33 1.93
CA VAL A 77 6.97 6.48 2.20
C VAL A 77 7.61 7.54 1.29
N VAL A 78 7.19 7.63 0.02
CA VAL A 78 7.66 8.68 -0.89
C VAL A 78 7.17 10.07 -0.44
N GLU A 79 5.94 10.16 0.02
CA GLU A 79 5.34 11.43 0.47
C GLU A 79 5.94 11.95 1.79
N ILE A 80 6.33 11.06 2.71
CA ILE A 80 6.96 11.44 3.98
C ILE A 80 8.46 11.73 3.85
N GLY A 81 9.11 11.27 2.77
CA GLY A 81 10.55 11.41 2.54
C GLY A 81 11.12 12.83 2.79
N PRO A 82 10.46 13.92 2.34
CA PRO A 82 10.95 15.29 2.62
C PRO A 82 10.93 15.69 4.09
N ALA A 83 10.11 15.06 4.93
CA ALA A 83 10.04 15.32 6.37
C ALA A 83 10.90 14.35 7.19
N CYS A 84 11.21 13.17 6.64
CA CYS A 84 11.91 12.09 7.33
C CYS A 84 13.11 11.62 6.49
N ASP A 85 14.27 12.20 6.78
CA ASP A 85 15.55 11.86 6.18
C ASP A 85 16.55 11.42 7.27
N LYS A 86 17.79 11.10 6.88
CA LYS A 86 18.83 10.66 7.84
C LYS A 86 19.19 11.72 8.89
N SER A 87 18.90 12.99 8.63
CA SER A 87 19.17 14.10 9.55
C SER A 87 18.04 14.29 10.56
N THR A 88 16.78 14.13 10.13
CA THR A 88 15.59 14.30 10.98
C THR A 88 15.19 13.00 11.69
N CYS A 89 15.22 11.88 10.98
CA CYS A 89 14.86 10.53 11.45
C CYS A 89 16.10 9.63 11.54
N LYS A 90 16.92 9.84 12.57
CA LYS A 90 18.19 9.09 12.72
C LYS A 90 17.98 7.59 12.94
N ASN A 91 16.93 7.24 13.68
CA ASN A 91 16.60 5.87 14.04
C ASN A 91 15.15 5.57 13.64
N MET A 92 14.86 4.31 13.29
CA MET A 92 13.51 3.84 13.05
C MET A 92 12.82 3.59 14.40
N THR A 93 12.05 4.57 14.87
CA THR A 93 11.38 4.52 16.18
C THR A 93 9.87 4.72 16.05
N ALA A 94 9.08 4.08 16.93
CA ALA A 94 7.66 4.36 17.07
C ALA A 94 7.37 4.88 18.49
N GLY A 95 7.28 6.20 18.63
CA GLY A 95 7.19 6.86 19.93
C GLY A 95 8.47 6.67 20.76
N GLU A 96 8.35 6.78 22.09
CA GLU A 96 9.51 6.73 23.00
C GLU A 96 9.92 5.31 23.41
N GLY A 97 9.07 4.30 23.15
CA GLY A 97 9.25 2.95 23.70
C GLY A 97 9.71 1.88 22.70
N PHE A 98 9.77 2.20 21.41
CA PHE A 98 10.02 1.20 20.37
C PHE A 98 11.08 1.68 19.38
N GLU A 99 12.12 0.86 19.21
CA GLU A 99 13.17 1.03 18.22
C GLU A 99 13.27 -0.24 17.36
N PHE A 100 13.39 -0.06 16.05
CA PHE A 100 13.41 -1.15 15.07
C PHE A 100 14.77 -1.25 14.41
N LEU A 101 15.35 -2.45 14.42
CA LEU A 101 16.63 -2.78 13.80
C LEU A 101 16.42 -3.72 12.61
N SER A 102 17.28 -3.61 11.59
CA SER A 102 17.26 -4.51 10.44
C SER A 102 18.43 -5.49 10.50
N ALA A 103 18.12 -6.78 10.36
CA ALA A 103 19.12 -7.85 10.20
C ALA A 103 19.31 -8.28 8.74
N CYS A 104 18.82 -7.49 7.78
CA CYS A 104 18.82 -7.88 6.37
C CYS A 104 20.26 -8.04 5.85
N GLY A 105 20.66 -9.29 5.58
CA GLY A 105 21.95 -9.64 4.99
C GLY A 105 23.16 -9.51 5.92
N ARG A 106 22.95 -9.45 7.25
CA ARG A 106 24.02 -9.26 8.24
C ARG A 106 23.84 -10.18 9.45
N SER A 107 24.95 -10.48 10.14
CA SER A 107 24.96 -11.26 11.38
C SER A 107 24.54 -10.45 12.60
N GLU A 108 24.71 -9.12 12.55
CA GLU A 108 24.30 -8.20 13.62
C GLU A 108 23.26 -7.20 13.07
N PRO A 109 22.16 -6.93 13.82
CA PRO A 109 21.16 -5.95 13.40
C PRO A 109 21.69 -4.51 13.46
N GLU A 110 21.33 -3.69 12.47
CA GLU A 110 21.73 -2.28 12.40
C GLU A 110 20.52 -1.34 12.45
N MET A 111 20.76 -0.12 12.93
CA MET A 111 19.75 0.95 12.87
C MET A 111 19.50 1.34 11.43
N VAL A 112 18.23 1.47 11.08
CA VAL A 112 17.78 1.93 9.78
C VAL A 112 17.03 3.24 9.93
N SER A 113 17.03 4.04 8.89
CA SER A 113 16.20 5.23 8.73
C SER A 113 15.48 5.16 7.40
N LEU A 114 14.40 5.92 7.25
CA LEU A 114 13.74 6.10 5.96
C LEU A 114 14.75 6.80 5.02
N SER A 115 15.38 6.00 4.16
CA SER A 115 16.38 6.42 3.19
C SER A 115 15.89 5.99 1.82
N LEU A 116 15.11 6.86 1.18
CA LEU A 116 14.80 6.71 -0.24
C LEU A 116 16.04 7.08 -1.04
N SER A 117 16.81 6.09 -1.45
CA SER A 117 17.84 6.26 -2.48
C SER A 117 17.11 6.39 -3.83
N LEU A 118 16.68 7.60 -4.18
CA LEU A 118 16.22 7.95 -5.53
C LEU A 118 17.42 8.14 -6.46
#